data_AF-A0A4D4MZA0-F1
#
_entry.id   AF-A0A4D4MZA0-F1
#
_cell.length_a   1.000
_cell.length_b   1.000
_cell.length_c   1.000
_cell.angle_alpha   90.00
_cell.angle_beta   90.00
_cell.angle_gamma   90.00
#
_symmetry.space_group_name_H-M   'P 1'
#
loop_
_entity.id
_entity.type
_entity.pdbx_description
1 polymer ?
#
loop_
_entity_poly.entity_id
_entity_poly.type
_entity_poly.pdbx_seq_one_letter_code
_entity_poly.pdbx_strand_id
1 'polypeptide(L)'
;MNGDGKAEVAVGVPGESLDAATGTGAVILLKGASKAVGGMTGKGAIAYNQSTAGVPGVSESGDDFGRQVSLSDLNKDGKADLTATAPGEDGAFADSGALWNLYGSASGLTTTGAGTLSPVKLGAPEKDAKFGHTLGG
;
A
#
# COMPACT_ATOMS: atom_id res chain seq x y z
N MET A 1 1.89 -13.52 1.50
CA MET A 1 1.91 -12.87 0.17
C MET A 1 2.52 -13.78 -0.88
N ASN A 2 3.58 -14.53 -0.59
CA ASN A 2 4.18 -15.48 -1.54
C ASN A 2 3.64 -16.92 -1.44
N GLY A 3 2.94 -17.24 -0.35
CA GLY A 3 2.37 -18.57 -0.11
C GLY A 3 3.39 -19.62 0.36
N ASP A 4 4.57 -19.21 0.85
CA ASP A 4 5.64 -20.13 1.28
C ASP A 4 5.45 -20.69 2.71
N GLY A 5 4.33 -20.37 3.36
CA GLY A 5 4.01 -20.78 4.73
C GLY A 5 4.64 -19.91 5.82
N LYS A 6 5.36 -18.83 5.48
CA LYS A 6 5.85 -17.85 6.44
C LYS A 6 5.07 -16.55 6.30
N ALA A 7 4.51 -16.07 7.40
CA ALA A 7 3.82 -14.79 7.42
C ALA A 7 4.82 -13.66 7.11
N GLU A 8 4.46 -12.81 6.15
CA GLU A 8 5.19 -11.59 5.84
C GLU A 8 4.54 -10.38 6.54
N VAL A 9 5.28 -9.28 6.61
CA VAL A 9 4.85 -8.06 7.31
C VAL A 9 4.89 -6.89 6.35
N ALA A 10 3.79 -6.15 6.25
CA ALA A 10 3.74 -4.85 5.58
C ALA A 10 3.85 -3.74 6.62
N VAL A 11 4.75 -2.78 6.39
CA VAL A 11 5.00 -1.65 7.28
C VAL A 11 4.74 -0.36 6.50
N GLY A 12 3.74 0.41 6.95
CA GLY A 12 3.48 1.75 6.44
C GLY A 12 4.56 2.74 6.88
N VAL A 13 5.03 3.57 5.96
CA VAL A 13 6.01 4.63 6.20
C VAL A 13 5.48 5.94 5.58
N PRO A 14 4.35 6.49 6.06
CA PRO A 14 3.69 7.63 5.41
C PRO A 14 4.56 8.89 5.36
N GLY A 15 5.52 9.04 6.27
CA GLY A 15 6.46 10.16 6.27
C GLY A 15 7.63 10.04 5.30
N GLU A 16 7.74 8.94 4.54
CA GLU A 16 8.80 8.77 3.54
C GLU A 16 8.75 9.90 2.51
N SER A 17 9.91 10.36 2.07
CA SER A 17 10.05 11.46 1.10
C SER A 17 10.81 10.96 -0.12
N LEU A 18 10.28 11.23 -1.31
CA LEU A 18 10.92 10.88 -2.58
C LEU A 18 11.46 12.15 -3.22
N ASP A 19 12.78 12.23 -3.31
CA ASP A 19 13.52 13.40 -3.78
C ASP A 19 13.10 14.69 -3.03
N ALA A 20 12.51 15.65 -3.76
CA ALA A 20 12.05 16.92 -3.19
C ALA A 20 10.63 16.85 -2.60
N ALA A 21 9.88 15.78 -2.88
CA ALA A 21 8.52 15.62 -2.39
C ALA A 21 8.52 15.00 -0.99
N THR A 22 7.98 15.72 -0.01
CA THR A 22 8.01 15.31 1.40
C THR A 22 6.71 14.64 1.81
N GLY A 23 6.78 13.57 2.61
CA GLY A 23 5.57 12.89 3.10
C GLY A 23 4.74 12.26 1.97
N THR A 24 5.42 11.80 0.92
CA THR A 24 4.79 11.01 -0.16
C THR A 24 4.32 9.66 0.36
N GLY A 25 5.10 9.11 1.30
CA GLY A 25 4.84 7.82 1.90
C GLY A 25 5.33 6.62 1.10
N ALA A 26 5.34 5.47 1.76
CA ALA A 26 5.73 4.18 1.21
C ALA A 26 5.13 3.04 2.05
N VAL A 27 5.15 1.83 1.51
CA VAL A 27 4.97 0.58 2.24
C VAL A 27 6.20 -0.29 2.04
N ILE A 28 6.79 -0.73 3.15
CA ILE A 28 7.91 -1.68 3.14
C ILE A 28 7.38 -3.07 3.41
N LEU A 29 7.64 -3.98 2.47
CA LEU A 29 7.35 -5.41 2.61
C LEU A 29 8.57 -6.12 3.20
N LEU A 30 8.42 -6.65 4.41
CA LEU A 30 9.40 -7.52 5.07
C LEU A 30 9.04 -8.99 4.83
N LYS A 31 10.05 -9.79 4.49
CA LYS A 31 9.85 -11.22 4.27
C LYS A 31 9.69 -11.97 5.59
N GLY A 32 8.79 -12.94 5.59
CA GLY A 32 8.67 -13.91 6.67
C GLY A 32 9.95 -14.74 6.81
N ALA A 33 10.31 -15.03 8.04
CA ALA A 33 11.49 -15.81 8.37
C ALA A 33 11.16 -16.85 9.46
N SER A 34 12.08 -17.76 9.74
CA SER A 34 11.84 -18.73 10.82
C SER A 34 11.80 -18.01 12.17
N LYS A 35 11.09 -18.57 13.15
CA LYS A 35 11.05 -18.05 14.52
C LYS A 35 12.46 -17.91 15.12
N ALA A 36 13.38 -18.81 14.77
CA ALA A 36 14.77 -18.79 15.25
C ALA A 36 15.52 -17.52 14.84
N VAL A 37 15.12 -16.85 13.76
CA VAL A 37 15.68 -15.57 13.30
C VAL A 37 14.73 -14.39 13.52
N GLY A 38 13.74 -14.53 14.41
CA GLY A 38 12.83 -13.46 14.80
C GLY A 38 11.50 -13.39 14.01
N GLY A 39 11.22 -14.36 13.13
CA GLY A 39 9.94 -14.45 12.42
C GLY A 39 9.82 -13.56 11.17
N MET A 40 10.71 -12.57 11.01
CA MET A 40 10.77 -11.68 9.86
C MET A 40 12.20 -11.23 9.57
N THR A 41 12.46 -10.74 8.36
CA THR A 41 13.76 -10.19 7.97
C THR A 41 13.64 -9.01 6.99
N GLY A 42 14.52 -8.03 7.14
CA GLY A 42 14.70 -6.96 6.15
C GLY A 42 15.50 -7.38 4.92
N LYS A 43 16.12 -8.57 4.92
CA LYS A 43 16.90 -9.04 3.78
C LYS A 43 15.99 -9.25 2.56
N GLY A 44 16.22 -8.47 1.51
CA GLY A 44 15.39 -8.49 0.31
C GLY A 44 13.98 -7.94 0.55
N ALA A 45 13.84 -7.02 1.51
CA ALA A 45 12.65 -6.19 1.63
C ALA A 45 12.45 -5.34 0.37
N ILE A 46 11.20 -5.01 0.09
CA ILE A 46 10.80 -4.26 -1.10
C ILE A 46 9.97 -3.07 -0.65
N ALA A 47 10.27 -1.89 -1.20
CA ALA A 47 9.47 -0.70 -1.00
C ALA A 47 8.47 -0.53 -2.15
N TYR A 48 7.24 -0.17 -1.82
CA TYR A 48 6.19 0.22 -2.77
C TYR A 48 5.70 1.61 -2.42
N ASN A 49 5.44 2.43 -3.43
CA ASN A 49 4.83 3.75 -3.35
C ASN A 49 4.01 3.98 -4.63
N GLN A 50 3.30 5.11 -4.73
CA GLN A 50 2.48 5.42 -5.90
C GLN A 50 3.29 5.53 -7.19
N SER A 51 4.57 5.91 -7.10
CA SER A 51 5.49 5.99 -8.24
C SER A 51 6.13 4.64 -8.62
N THR A 52 5.80 3.55 -7.91
CA THR A 52 6.32 2.22 -8.25
C THR A 52 5.73 1.75 -9.57
N ALA A 53 6.57 1.26 -10.49
CA ALA A 53 6.12 0.87 -11.82
C ALA A 53 4.94 -0.13 -11.78
N GLY A 54 3.84 0.25 -12.43
CA GLY A 54 2.60 -0.54 -12.47
C GLY A 54 1.61 -0.26 -11.32
N VAL A 55 2.00 0.52 -10.30
CA VAL A 55 1.07 1.08 -9.32
C VAL A 55 0.42 2.33 -9.94
N PRO A 56 -0.92 2.44 -9.96
CA PRO A 56 -1.58 3.65 -10.46
C PRO A 56 -1.25 4.89 -9.61
N GLY A 57 -1.18 6.06 -10.24
CA GLY A 57 -0.96 7.32 -9.54
C GLY A 57 0.48 7.81 -9.62
N VAL A 58 0.76 8.89 -8.90
CA VAL A 58 2.07 9.50 -8.74
C VAL A 58 2.26 9.82 -7.27
N SER A 59 3.50 9.86 -6.79
CA SER A 59 3.78 10.28 -5.42
C SER A 59 3.88 11.79 -5.35
N GLU A 60 3.04 12.42 -4.53
CA GLU A 60 2.96 13.86 -4.31
C GLU A 60 3.23 14.18 -2.84
N SER A 61 3.56 15.45 -2.56
CA SER A 61 3.90 15.84 -1.20
C SER A 61 2.65 15.83 -0.32
N GLY A 62 2.67 15.05 0.75
CA GLY A 62 1.57 14.99 1.72
C GLY A 62 0.56 13.87 1.47
N ASP A 63 0.74 13.03 0.44
CA ASP A 63 -0.18 11.92 0.16
C ASP A 63 -0.31 10.94 1.32
N ASP A 64 0.77 10.81 2.12
CA ASP A 64 0.87 9.88 3.23
C ASP A 64 0.62 8.42 2.79
N PHE A 65 1.14 7.98 1.63
CA PHE A 65 0.96 6.60 1.19
C PHE A 65 1.47 5.58 2.22
N GLY A 66 0.68 4.56 2.46
CA GLY A 66 0.94 3.60 3.52
C GLY A 66 0.55 4.12 4.91
N ARG A 67 -0.27 5.17 5.01
CA ARG A 67 -0.83 5.65 6.29
C ARG A 67 -1.42 4.51 7.09
N GLN A 68 -2.20 3.66 6.42
CA GLN A 68 -2.66 2.39 6.93
C GLN A 68 -2.44 1.31 5.90
N VAL A 69 -2.17 0.10 6.39
CA VAL A 69 -1.93 -1.08 5.58
C VAL A 69 -2.70 -2.27 6.15
N SER A 70 -3.20 -3.13 5.27
CA SER A 70 -3.80 -4.41 5.64
C SER A 70 -3.31 -5.49 4.69
N LEU A 71 -3.20 -6.71 5.23
CA LEU A 71 -2.88 -7.92 4.48
C LEU A 71 -4.07 -8.88 4.55
N SER A 72 -4.72 -9.11 3.41
CA SER A 72 -5.90 -9.97 3.31
C SER A 72 -5.99 -10.58 1.92
N ASP A 73 -6.44 -11.84 1.82
CA ASP A 73 -6.65 -12.51 0.54
C ASP A 73 -7.99 -12.06 -0.07
N LEU A 74 -7.97 -10.98 -0.86
CA LEU A 74 -9.19 -10.35 -1.40
C LEU A 74 -9.72 -11.12 -2.60
N ASN A 75 -8.84 -11.75 -3.38
CA ASN A 75 -9.20 -12.50 -4.58
C ASN A 75 -9.40 -14.02 -4.33
N LYS A 76 -9.15 -14.49 -3.11
CA LYS A 76 -9.30 -15.89 -2.65
C LYS A 76 -8.38 -16.87 -3.38
N ASP A 77 -7.16 -16.45 -3.70
CA ASP A 77 -6.16 -17.28 -4.38
C ASP A 77 -5.18 -17.99 -3.42
N GLY A 78 -5.39 -17.84 -2.11
CA GLY A 78 -4.58 -18.40 -1.04
C GLY A 78 -3.34 -17.56 -0.69
N LYS A 79 -3.19 -16.36 -1.25
CA LYS A 79 -2.12 -15.42 -0.90
C LYS A 79 -2.74 -14.12 -0.39
N ALA A 80 -2.20 -13.60 0.71
CA ALA A 80 -2.57 -12.27 1.16
C ALA A 80 -2.19 -11.21 0.11
N ASP A 81 -3.08 -10.26 -0.11
CA ASP A 81 -2.92 -9.05 -0.90
C ASP A 81 -2.63 -7.86 0.01
N LEU A 82 -1.95 -6.83 -0.50
CA LEU A 82 -1.70 -5.58 0.22
C LEU A 82 -2.77 -4.56 -0.13
N THR A 83 -3.49 -4.08 0.88
CA THR A 83 -4.20 -2.81 0.82
C THR A 83 -3.38 -1.72 1.50
N ALA A 84 -3.18 -0.58 0.84
CA ALA A 84 -2.47 0.58 1.40
C ALA A 84 -3.27 1.86 1.15
N THR A 85 -3.39 2.74 2.14
CA THR A 85 -4.12 4.01 2.02
C THR A 85 -3.17 5.20 1.91
N ALA A 86 -3.62 6.25 1.22
CA ALA A 86 -2.99 7.56 1.15
C ALA A 86 -4.10 8.61 1.32
N PRO A 87 -4.43 9.02 2.56
CA PRO A 87 -5.53 9.95 2.79
C PRO A 87 -5.23 11.37 2.30
N GLY A 88 -3.97 11.71 2.03
CA GLY A 88 -3.61 12.99 1.42
C GLY A 88 -3.70 13.01 -0.09
N GLU A 89 -3.95 11.86 -0.74
CA GLU A 89 -4.00 11.78 -2.21
C GLU A 89 -4.99 12.78 -2.82
N ASP A 90 -4.52 13.48 -3.85
CA ASP A 90 -5.32 14.41 -4.61
C ASP A 90 -6.22 13.68 -5.64
N GLY A 91 -7.46 14.16 -5.76
CA GLY A 91 -8.44 13.65 -6.70
C GLY A 91 -9.13 14.76 -7.47
N ALA A 92 -10.47 14.76 -7.47
CA ALA A 92 -11.23 15.92 -7.96
C ALA A 92 -11.02 17.16 -7.07
N PHE A 93 -10.65 16.94 -5.81
CA PHE A 93 -10.27 17.95 -4.84
C PHE A 93 -8.96 17.54 -4.19
N ALA A 94 -8.24 18.53 -3.66
CA ALA A 94 -7.07 18.26 -2.84
C ALA A 94 -7.47 17.37 -1.67
N ASP A 95 -6.57 16.48 -1.24
CA ASP A 95 -6.72 15.71 -0.01
C ASP A 95 -8.01 14.83 0.03
N SER A 96 -8.47 14.38 -1.14
CA SER A 96 -9.64 13.51 -1.26
C SER A 96 -9.36 12.12 -0.67
N GLY A 97 -8.11 11.69 -0.73
CA GLY A 97 -7.63 10.39 -0.31
C GLY A 97 -7.96 9.25 -1.29
N ALA A 98 -7.19 8.18 -1.17
CA ALA A 98 -7.37 6.96 -1.94
C ALA A 98 -6.78 5.74 -1.21
N LEU A 99 -7.07 4.55 -1.76
CA LEU A 99 -6.40 3.32 -1.38
C LEU A 99 -6.00 2.51 -2.60
N TRP A 100 -4.98 1.70 -2.45
CA TRP A 100 -4.44 0.81 -3.45
C TRP A 100 -4.53 -0.63 -2.99
N ASN A 101 -4.73 -1.52 -3.96
CA ASN A 101 -4.58 -2.96 -3.77
C ASN A 101 -3.50 -3.52 -4.69
N LEU A 102 -2.54 -4.26 -4.12
CA LEU A 102 -1.52 -5.02 -4.84
C LEU A 102 -1.70 -6.49 -4.50
N TYR A 103 -1.77 -7.36 -5.51
CA TYR A 103 -2.04 -8.78 -5.29
C TYR A 103 -0.81 -9.54 -4.81
N GLY A 104 -1.04 -10.56 -3.98
CA GLY A 104 -0.06 -11.60 -3.70
C GLY A 104 0.24 -12.44 -4.94
N SER A 105 1.45 -12.97 -5.03
CA SER A 105 1.92 -13.86 -6.10
C SER A 105 3.02 -14.76 -5.57
N ALA A 106 3.37 -15.85 -6.26
CA ALA A 106 4.45 -16.76 -5.81
C ALA A 106 5.81 -16.06 -5.56
N SER A 107 6.05 -14.89 -6.15
CA SER A 107 7.24 -14.06 -5.94
C SER A 107 7.10 -12.97 -4.87
N GLY A 108 5.94 -12.85 -4.21
CA GLY A 108 5.59 -11.73 -3.32
C GLY A 108 4.49 -10.85 -3.93
N LEU A 109 4.42 -9.58 -3.53
CA LEU A 109 3.46 -8.64 -4.13
C LEU A 109 3.78 -8.38 -5.61
N THR A 110 2.74 -8.31 -6.43
CA THR A 110 2.82 -7.92 -7.84
C THR A 110 2.07 -6.63 -8.10
N THR A 111 2.56 -5.83 -9.05
CA THR A 111 1.86 -4.65 -9.57
C THR A 111 0.96 -4.97 -10.76
N THR A 112 1.03 -6.20 -11.30
CA THR A 112 0.10 -6.67 -12.33
C THR A 112 -1.31 -6.73 -11.74
N GLY A 113 -2.22 -5.95 -12.32
CA GLY A 113 -3.60 -5.84 -11.83
C GLY A 113 -3.74 -4.98 -10.58
N ALA A 114 -2.70 -4.24 -10.17
CA ALA A 114 -2.82 -3.29 -9.07
C ALA A 114 -3.92 -2.27 -9.36
N GLY A 115 -4.75 -2.03 -8.36
CA GLY A 115 -5.93 -1.18 -8.46
C GLY A 115 -5.87 -0.03 -7.46
N THR A 116 -6.67 0.99 -7.71
CA THR A 116 -6.93 2.08 -6.75
C THR A 116 -8.42 2.36 -6.66
N LEU A 117 -8.90 2.69 -5.46
CA LEU A 117 -10.23 3.22 -5.19
C LEU A 117 -10.09 4.60 -4.53
N SER A 118 -10.92 5.53 -4.99
CA SER A 118 -10.98 6.90 -4.48
C SER A 118 -12.44 7.37 -4.49
N PRO A 119 -12.78 8.46 -3.78
CA PRO A 119 -14.12 9.04 -3.80
C PRO A 119 -14.66 9.29 -5.22
N VAL A 120 -13.78 9.71 -6.14
CA VAL A 120 -14.12 9.89 -7.56
C VAL A 120 -14.58 8.58 -8.20
N LYS A 121 -13.85 7.48 -8.00
CA LYS A 121 -14.21 6.17 -8.56
C LYS A 121 -15.48 5.59 -7.93
N LEU A 122 -15.84 6.03 -6.73
CA LEU A 122 -17.07 5.67 -6.06
C LEU A 122 -18.25 6.57 -6.44
N GLY A 123 -18.03 7.62 -7.25
CA GLY A 123 -19.07 8.57 -7.66
C GLY A 123 -19.49 9.54 -6.57
N ALA A 124 -18.67 9.73 -5.53
CA ALA A 124 -18.92 10.62 -4.41
C ALA A 124 -17.70 11.49 -4.08
N PRO A 125 -17.18 12.28 -5.03
CA PRO A 125 -16.06 13.18 -4.77
C PRO A 125 -16.46 14.24 -3.74
N GLU A 126 -15.65 14.41 -2.71
CA GLU A 126 -15.88 15.38 -1.63
C GLU A 126 -14.55 16.02 -1.24
N LYS A 127 -14.58 17.30 -0.85
CA LYS A 127 -13.38 18.01 -0.41
C LYS A 127 -12.95 17.49 0.95
N ASP A 128 -11.65 17.37 1.16
CA ASP A 128 -11.07 16.93 2.44
C ASP A 128 -11.66 15.60 2.94
N ALA A 129 -12.09 14.73 2.00
CA ALA A 129 -12.73 13.46 2.35
C ALA A 129 -11.76 12.52 3.09
N LYS A 130 -10.44 12.69 2.87
CA LYS A 130 -9.37 11.90 3.49
C LYS A 130 -9.68 10.40 3.44
N PHE A 131 -10.19 9.92 2.31
CA PHE A 131 -10.60 8.53 2.13
C PHE A 131 -9.43 7.60 2.42
N GLY A 132 -9.65 6.60 3.28
CA GLY A 132 -8.59 5.73 3.77
C GLY A 132 -7.81 6.27 4.98
N HIS A 133 -8.26 7.36 5.63
CA HIS A 133 -7.73 7.78 6.93
C HIS A 133 -7.96 6.72 8.01
N THR A 134 -9.04 5.94 7.88
CA THR A 134 -9.27 4.72 8.65
C THR A 134 -9.56 3.53 7.73
N LEU A 135 -8.95 2.39 8.04
CA LEU A 135 -9.06 1.11 7.37
C LEU A 135 -9.38 0.08 8.46
N GLY A 136 -10.54 -0.56 8.33
CA GLY A 136 -10.99 -1.63 9.22
C GLY A 136 -11.20 -2.91 8.43
N GLY A 137 -11.05 -4.05 9.10
CA GLY A 137 -11.29 -5.39 8.59
C GLY A 137 -11.93 -6.28 9.64
#